data_AF-A0A349GB38-F1
#
_entry.id   AF-A0A349GB38-F1
#
_cell.length_a   1.000
_cell.length_b   1.000
_cell.length_c   1.000
_cell.angle_alpha   90.00
_cell.angle_beta   90.00
_cell.angle_gamma   90.00
#
_symmetry.space_group_name_H-M   'P 1'
#
loop_
_entity.id
_entity.type
_entity.pdbx_description
1 polymer ?
#
loop_
_entity_poly.entity_id
_entity_poly.type
_entity_poly.pdbx_seq_one_letter_code
_entity_poly.pdbx_strand_id
1 'polypeptide(L)'
;MDNREILVYGTLENWDLGRFVPVNEADKCHYGGYQEWLTEAGVPKFYADRSCGVTAATNLLFYLATNKPGMSKLCDHLGDTKAEYNAFQKELFDFFSPSFFGVPTINYLIKRVEQYSQKKGAPLKAVQSAFVWSVDNVRAYITKGLNS
;
A
#
# COMPACT_ATOMS: atom_id res chain seq x y z
N MET A 1 -36.52 3.23 -17.18
CA MET A 1 -35.86 3.82 -16.00
C MET A 1 -34.93 2.76 -15.47
N ASP A 2 -33.64 3.07 -15.44
CA ASP A 2 -32.53 2.14 -15.21
C ASP A 2 -32.31 1.97 -13.69
N ASN A 3 -32.78 0.84 -13.14
CA ASN A 3 -32.63 0.47 -11.72
C ASN A 3 -31.24 -0.16 -11.48
N ARG A 4 -30.18 0.62 -11.63
CA ARG A 4 -28.87 0.23 -11.10
C ARG A 4 -28.85 0.52 -9.61
N GLU A 5 -28.81 -0.54 -8.80
CA GLU A 5 -28.50 -0.43 -7.37
C GLU A 5 -27.23 0.42 -7.20
N ILE A 6 -27.35 1.53 -6.49
CA ILE A 6 -26.20 2.29 -6.02
C ILE A 6 -25.53 1.40 -4.97
N LEU A 7 -24.48 0.69 -5.37
CA LEU A 7 -23.53 0.07 -4.45
C LEU A 7 -22.86 1.18 -3.64
N VAL A 8 -23.40 1.46 -2.46
CA VAL A 8 -22.72 2.26 -1.45
C VAL A 8 -21.62 1.37 -0.88
N TYR A 9 -20.40 1.51 -1.41
CA TYR A 9 -19.22 1.01 -0.72
C TYR A 9 -19.20 1.67 0.65
N GLY A 10 -19.25 0.86 1.72
CA GLY A 10 -19.57 1.28 3.08
C GLY A 10 -19.03 2.66 3.42
N THR A 11 -19.93 3.55 3.85
CA THR A 11 -19.54 4.82 4.44
C THR A 11 -18.60 4.50 5.61
N LEU A 12 -17.37 5.02 5.53
CA LEU A 12 -16.32 4.79 6.51
C LEU A 12 -16.63 5.62 7.77
N GLU A 13 -17.66 5.22 8.49
CA GLU A 13 -18.10 5.87 9.73
C GLU A 13 -17.26 5.28 10.88
N ASN A 14 -16.35 6.09 11.42
CA ASN A 14 -15.31 5.86 12.45
C ASN A 14 -13.94 5.35 11.98
N TRP A 15 -12.95 6.26 12.00
CA TRP A 15 -11.51 6.03 11.78
C TRP A 15 -10.62 6.57 12.92
N ASP A 16 -11.06 6.48 14.17
CA ASP A 16 -10.23 6.87 15.32
C ASP A 16 -9.31 5.72 15.79
N LEU A 17 -8.28 5.44 14.97
CA LEU A 17 -6.87 5.19 15.34
C LEU A 17 -6.11 4.50 14.18
N GLY A 18 -5.09 5.21 13.68
CA GLY A 18 -4.28 4.85 12.51
C GLY A 18 -4.78 5.55 11.26
N ARG A 19 -4.47 6.84 11.08
CA ARG A 19 -4.89 7.61 9.89
C ARG A 19 -4.41 6.88 8.62
N PHE A 20 -5.28 6.71 7.62
CA PHE A 20 -4.85 6.31 6.27
C PHE A 20 -3.68 7.18 5.82
N VAL A 21 -2.81 6.67 4.95
CA VAL A 21 -1.75 7.46 4.32
C VAL A 21 -2.39 8.61 3.53
N PRO A 22 -2.29 9.87 3.99
CA PRO A 22 -2.78 10.98 3.21
C PRO A 22 -1.81 11.20 2.04
N VAL A 23 -2.36 11.36 0.84
CA VAL A 23 -1.60 11.70 -0.36
C VAL A 23 -2.25 12.94 -0.99
N ASN A 24 -1.63 14.08 -0.78
CA ASN A 24 -2.12 15.40 -1.16
C ASN A 24 -1.69 15.78 -2.58
N GLU A 25 -2.62 16.32 -3.35
CA GLU A 25 -2.41 16.87 -4.68
C GLU A 25 -3.17 18.20 -4.78
N ALA A 26 -2.46 19.32 -4.62
CA ALA A 26 -3.05 20.66 -4.57
C ALA A 26 -4.25 20.73 -3.59
N ASP A 27 -5.47 20.82 -4.12
CA ASP A 27 -6.71 20.94 -3.33
C ASP A 27 -7.38 19.58 -3.02
N LYS A 28 -6.72 18.47 -3.33
CA LYS A 28 -7.23 17.11 -3.13
C LYS A 28 -6.39 16.35 -2.12
N CYS A 29 -7.06 15.54 -1.31
CA CYS A 29 -6.44 14.58 -0.41
C CYS A 29 -6.95 13.18 -0.76
N HIS A 30 -6.04 12.27 -1.05
CA HIS A 30 -6.31 10.85 -1.29
C HIS A 30 -5.95 10.03 -0.05
N TYR A 31 -6.60 8.88 0.12
CA TYR A 31 -6.38 7.96 1.23
C TYR A 31 -5.70 6.68 0.72
N GLY A 32 -4.37 6.76 0.55
CA GLY A 32 -3.54 5.80 -0.16
C GLY A 32 -3.38 6.13 -1.65
N GLY A 33 -2.49 5.41 -2.32
CA GLY A 33 -2.19 5.66 -3.72
C GLY A 33 -2.94 4.79 -4.72
N TYR A 34 -2.81 5.20 -5.99
CA TYR A 34 -3.44 4.56 -7.13
C TYR A 34 -2.39 4.02 -8.12
N GLN A 35 -2.59 2.81 -8.62
CA GLN A 35 -1.60 2.14 -9.47
C GLN A 35 -1.38 2.84 -10.83
N GLU A 36 -2.38 3.53 -11.36
CA GLU A 36 -2.22 4.25 -12.63
C GLU A 36 -1.31 5.48 -12.52
N TRP A 37 -1.11 6.02 -11.31
CA TRP A 37 -0.17 7.12 -11.10
C TRP A 37 1.28 6.77 -11.45
N LEU A 38 1.63 5.49 -11.52
CA LEU A 38 2.92 5.05 -12.06
C LEU A 38 3.16 5.49 -13.51
N THR A 39 2.09 5.74 -14.28
CA THR A 39 2.21 6.30 -15.64
C THR A 39 2.78 7.71 -15.64
N GLU A 40 2.49 8.49 -14.61
CA GLU A 40 3.06 9.83 -14.38
C GLU A 40 4.56 9.74 -14.07
N ALA A 41 5.00 8.62 -13.49
CA ALA A 41 6.41 8.29 -13.23
C ALA A 41 7.11 7.56 -14.41
N GLY A 42 6.51 7.55 -15.60
CA GLY A 42 7.09 6.98 -16.81
C GLY A 42 6.95 5.46 -16.97
N VAL A 43 6.17 4.80 -16.10
CA VAL A 43 5.87 3.36 -16.28
C VAL A 43 4.82 3.19 -17.38
N PRO A 44 5.04 2.30 -18.37
CA PRO A 44 4.03 2.04 -19.40
C PRO A 44 2.70 1.60 -18.79
N LYS A 45 1.57 2.08 -19.33
CA LYS A 45 0.22 1.75 -18.84
C LYS A 45 0.00 0.24 -18.65
N PHE A 46 0.53 -0.58 -19.56
CA PHE A 46 0.50 -2.04 -19.46
C PHE A 46 0.98 -2.57 -18.09
N TYR A 47 2.08 -2.02 -17.57
CA TYR A 47 2.63 -2.43 -16.27
C TYR A 47 1.94 -1.72 -15.10
N ALA A 48 1.56 -0.45 -15.28
CA ALA A 48 0.80 0.30 -14.27
C ALA A 48 -0.55 -0.40 -13.94
N ASP A 49 -1.25 -0.89 -14.96
CA ASP A 49 -2.52 -1.64 -14.82
C ASP A 49 -2.36 -2.99 -14.07
N ARG A 50 -1.12 -3.45 -13.86
CA ARG A 50 -0.79 -4.71 -13.17
C ARG A 50 -0.02 -4.50 -11.86
N SER A 51 -0.03 -3.27 -11.35
CA SER A 51 0.77 -2.85 -10.19
C SER A 51 -0.04 -2.73 -8.89
N CYS A 52 -1.17 -3.41 -8.77
CA CYS A 52 -1.98 -3.44 -7.54
C CYS A 52 -1.16 -3.92 -6.33
N GLY A 53 -0.35 -4.98 -6.48
CA GLY A 53 0.52 -5.49 -5.43
C GLY A 53 1.64 -4.52 -5.03
N VAL A 54 2.23 -3.82 -6.01
CA VAL A 54 3.22 -2.76 -5.75
C VAL A 54 2.58 -1.62 -4.97
N THR A 55 1.39 -1.19 -5.38
CA THR A 55 0.64 -0.10 -4.74
C THR A 55 0.22 -0.48 -3.31
N ALA A 56 -0.22 -1.71 -3.09
CA ALA A 56 -0.52 -2.22 -1.75
C ALA A 56 0.72 -2.22 -0.85
N ALA A 57 1.88 -2.68 -1.36
CA ALA A 57 3.13 -2.60 -0.62
C ALA A 57 3.56 -1.14 -0.34
N THR A 58 3.34 -0.24 -1.30
CA THR A 58 3.65 1.19 -1.17
C THR A 58 2.84 1.80 -0.03
N ASN A 59 1.51 1.60 -0.02
CA ASN A 59 0.64 2.06 1.06
C ASN A 59 1.08 1.53 2.43
N LEU A 60 1.40 0.24 2.53
CA LEU A 60 1.86 -0.38 3.78
C LEU A 60 3.18 0.23 4.27
N LEU A 61 4.20 0.27 3.41
CA LEU A 61 5.53 0.72 3.80
C LEU A 61 5.55 2.21 4.10
N PHE A 62 4.79 3.01 3.35
CA PHE A 62 4.62 4.43 3.62
C PHE A 62 3.92 4.66 4.96
N TYR A 63 2.84 3.93 5.25
CA TYR A 63 2.18 3.98 6.55
C TYR A 63 3.13 3.67 7.69
N LEU A 64 3.89 2.57 7.59
CA LEU A 64 4.83 2.15 8.62
C LEU A 64 5.95 3.18 8.81
N ALA A 65 6.51 3.71 7.72
CA ALA A 65 7.56 4.71 7.77
C ALA A 65 7.10 6.00 8.46
N THR A 66 5.85 6.41 8.24
CA THR A 66 5.26 7.62 8.82
C THR A 66 4.80 7.43 10.27
N ASN A 67 4.24 6.27 10.61
CA ASN A 67 3.51 6.09 11.88
C ASN A 67 4.18 5.17 12.89
N LYS A 68 5.14 4.31 12.49
CA LYS A 68 5.82 3.38 13.42
C LYS A 68 7.22 3.89 13.80
N PRO A 69 7.51 4.10 15.11
CA PRO A 69 8.85 4.42 15.57
C PRO A 69 9.90 3.42 15.07
N GLY A 70 11.02 3.92 14.58
CA GLY A 70 12.12 3.10 14.05
C GLY A 70 11.96 2.60 12.62
N MET A 71 10.83 2.87 11.95
CA MET A 71 10.56 2.41 10.58
C MET A 71 10.73 3.48 9.51
N SER A 72 11.11 4.72 9.85
CA SER A 72 11.25 5.81 8.87
C SER A 72 12.18 5.48 7.71
N LYS A 73 13.19 4.62 7.92
CA LYS A 73 14.10 4.14 6.88
C LYS A 73 13.44 3.35 5.75
N LEU A 74 12.20 2.89 5.93
CA LEU A 74 11.47 2.15 4.89
C LEU A 74 11.10 3.02 3.69
N CYS A 75 11.08 4.35 3.83
CA CYS A 75 10.74 5.26 2.74
C CYS A 75 11.70 6.46 2.75
N ASP A 76 12.43 6.67 1.66
CA ASP A 76 13.34 7.83 1.54
C ASP A 76 12.57 9.08 1.06
N HIS A 77 11.34 8.90 0.56
CA HIS A 77 10.45 9.93 0.03
C HIS A 77 9.31 10.24 1.02
N LEU A 78 9.63 10.35 2.31
CA LEU A 78 8.64 10.66 3.34
C LEU A 78 8.11 12.09 3.17
N GLY A 79 6.79 12.20 3.11
CA GLY A 79 6.05 13.45 3.02
C GLY A 79 4.56 13.16 2.94
N ASP A 80 3.77 14.10 2.43
CA ASP A 80 2.33 13.92 2.26
C ASP A 80 1.87 14.29 0.85
N THR A 81 2.78 14.49 -0.10
CA THR A 81 2.41 14.84 -1.48
C THR A 81 2.30 13.62 -2.39
N LYS A 82 1.48 13.73 -3.43
CA LYS A 82 1.38 12.72 -4.50
C LYS A 82 2.69 12.50 -5.23
N ALA A 83 3.50 13.55 -5.39
CA ALA A 83 4.81 13.43 -6.06
C ALA A 83 5.77 12.54 -5.26
N GLU A 84 5.86 12.76 -3.94
CA GLU A 84 6.68 11.95 -3.04
C GLU A 84 6.19 10.50 -2.98
N TYR A 85 4.86 10.32 -2.87
CA TYR A 85 4.25 9.00 -2.92
C TYR A 85 4.57 8.28 -4.24
N ASN A 86 4.43 8.95 -5.40
CA ASN A 86 4.71 8.37 -6.71
C ASN A 86 6.19 8.02 -6.89
N ALA A 87 7.09 8.85 -6.36
CA ALA A 87 8.52 8.54 -6.36
C ALA A 87 8.82 7.24 -5.59
N PHE A 88 8.20 7.08 -4.41
CA PHE A 88 8.32 5.85 -3.63
C PHE A 88 7.65 4.64 -4.32
N GLN A 89 6.47 4.83 -4.89
CA GLN A 89 5.77 3.79 -5.65
C GLN A 89 6.61 3.32 -6.84
N LYS A 90 7.31 4.24 -7.52
CA LYS A 90 8.22 3.95 -8.62
C LYS A 90 9.46 3.20 -8.13
N GLU A 91 10.05 3.61 -7.01
CA GLU A 91 11.16 2.89 -6.38
C GLU A 91 10.78 1.43 -6.08
N LEU A 92 9.60 1.20 -5.52
CA LEU A 92 9.10 -0.13 -5.24
C LEU A 92 8.74 -0.91 -6.50
N PHE A 93 8.22 -0.25 -7.53
CA PHE A 93 7.99 -0.87 -8.84
C PHE A 93 9.31 -1.39 -9.43
N ASP A 94 10.35 -0.57 -9.44
CA ASP A 94 11.67 -0.93 -9.96
C ASP A 94 12.33 -1.99 -9.11
N PHE A 95 12.20 -1.91 -7.79
CA PHE A 95 12.68 -2.96 -6.90
C PHE A 95 11.93 -4.24 -7.20
N PHE A 96 10.60 -4.26 -7.15
CA PHE A 96 9.82 -5.49 -7.31
C PHE A 96 10.05 -6.11 -8.68
N SER A 97 10.24 -5.29 -9.72
CA SER A 97 10.42 -5.70 -11.11
C SER A 97 9.29 -6.66 -11.54
N PRO A 98 8.02 -6.19 -11.52
CA PRO A 98 6.88 -7.04 -11.84
C PRO A 98 7.00 -7.64 -13.23
N SER A 99 6.68 -8.93 -13.33
CA SER A 99 6.64 -9.67 -14.59
C SER A 99 5.50 -9.19 -15.50
N PHE A 100 5.36 -9.78 -16.69
CA PHE A 100 4.21 -9.56 -17.57
C PHE A 100 2.85 -9.74 -16.87
N PHE A 101 2.78 -10.59 -15.83
CA PHE A 101 1.59 -10.84 -15.02
C PHE A 101 1.49 -9.95 -13.76
N GLY A 102 2.35 -8.94 -13.63
CA GLY A 102 2.45 -8.14 -12.40
C GLY A 102 3.20 -8.87 -11.29
N VAL A 103 2.72 -8.70 -10.05
CA VAL A 103 3.12 -9.49 -8.87
C VAL A 103 2.27 -10.77 -8.83
N PRO A 104 2.83 -11.93 -9.19
CA PRO A 104 2.01 -13.10 -9.57
C PRO A 104 1.38 -13.83 -8.38
N THR A 105 1.92 -13.67 -7.16
CA THR A 105 1.44 -14.35 -5.95
C THR A 105 1.66 -13.51 -4.69
N ILE A 106 0.87 -13.79 -3.66
CA ILE A 106 1.07 -13.18 -2.33
C ILE A 106 2.42 -13.56 -1.71
N ASN A 107 2.92 -14.77 -1.96
CA ASN A 107 4.23 -15.20 -1.47
C ASN A 107 5.37 -14.42 -2.13
N TYR A 108 5.21 -14.08 -3.42
CA TYR A 108 6.15 -13.18 -4.09
C TYR A 108 6.12 -11.79 -3.46
N LEU A 109 4.92 -11.23 -3.24
CA LEU A 109 4.74 -9.94 -2.58
C LEU A 109 5.43 -9.90 -1.21
N ILE A 110 5.14 -10.89 -0.35
CA ILE A 110 5.77 -11.06 0.96
C ILE A 110 7.29 -11.06 0.83
N LYS A 111 7.83 -11.93 -0.04
CA LYS A 111 9.28 -12.04 -0.24
C LYS A 111 9.91 -10.71 -0.65
N ARG A 112 9.31 -9.96 -1.58
CA ARG A 112 9.87 -8.68 -2.04
C ARG A 112 9.80 -7.60 -0.96
N VAL A 113 8.71 -7.53 -0.19
CA VAL A 113 8.58 -6.61 0.94
C VAL A 113 9.63 -6.91 2.02
N GLU A 114 9.79 -8.17 2.41
CA GLU A 114 10.81 -8.55 3.40
C GLU A 114 12.22 -8.19 2.92
N GLN A 115 12.57 -8.52 1.67
CA GLN A 115 13.86 -8.18 1.08
C GLN A 115 14.10 -6.67 1.02
N TYR A 116 13.08 -5.89 0.66
CA TYR A 116 13.17 -4.44 0.60
C TYR A 116 13.39 -3.84 1.99
N SER A 117 12.60 -4.27 2.97
CA SER A 117 12.69 -3.81 4.36
C SER A 117 14.04 -4.14 5.01
N GLN A 118 14.59 -5.33 4.71
CA GLN A 118 15.94 -5.73 5.10
C GLN A 118 17.00 -4.80 4.48
N LYS A 119 16.89 -4.51 3.18
CA LYS A 119 17.81 -3.60 2.47
C LYS A 119 17.78 -2.19 3.07
N LYS A 120 16.62 -1.71 3.50
CA LYS A 120 16.43 -0.42 4.16
C LYS A 120 16.86 -0.39 5.64
N GLY A 121 17.26 -1.54 6.21
CA GLY A 121 17.70 -1.62 7.60
C GLY A 121 16.56 -1.52 8.62
N ALA A 122 15.34 -1.86 8.22
CA ALA A 122 14.14 -1.89 9.05
C ALA A 122 13.35 -3.18 8.74
N PRO A 123 13.89 -4.37 9.09
CA PRO A 123 13.38 -5.64 8.59
C PRO A 123 11.96 -5.93 9.08
N LEU A 124 11.09 -6.31 8.14
CA LEU A 124 9.74 -6.78 8.39
C LEU A 124 9.65 -8.30 8.20
N LYS A 125 8.67 -8.91 8.85
CA LYS A 125 8.30 -10.31 8.68
C LYS A 125 6.80 -10.41 8.46
N ALA A 126 6.40 -11.15 7.43
CA ALA A 126 4.98 -11.39 7.21
C ALA A 126 4.41 -12.28 8.31
N VAL A 127 3.27 -11.87 8.86
CA VAL A 127 2.40 -12.74 9.65
C VAL A 127 1.34 -13.28 8.70
N GLN A 128 0.87 -14.50 8.96
CA GLN A 128 -0.30 -15.08 8.30
C GLN A 128 -1.27 -15.57 9.37
N SER A 129 -2.57 -15.45 9.11
CA SER A 129 -3.62 -15.98 9.97
C SER A 129 -4.31 -17.15 9.30
N ALA A 130 -4.54 -18.22 10.05
CA ALA A 130 -5.35 -19.36 9.64
C ALA A 130 -6.81 -19.25 10.15
N PHE A 131 -7.20 -18.10 10.72
CA PHE A 131 -8.55 -17.91 11.22
C PHE A 131 -9.58 -17.92 10.10
N VAL A 132 -10.77 -18.45 10.40
CA VAL A 132 -11.93 -18.36 9.52
C VAL A 132 -12.25 -16.89 9.27
N TRP A 133 -12.54 -16.57 8.01
CA TRP A 133 -12.88 -15.22 7.62
C TRP A 133 -14.11 -14.71 8.37
N SER A 134 -13.94 -13.59 9.07
CA SER A 134 -15.01 -12.73 9.58
C SER A 134 -14.48 -11.29 9.62
N VAL A 135 -15.38 -10.31 9.56
CA VAL A 135 -14.99 -8.89 9.63
C VAL A 135 -14.19 -8.61 10.91
N ASP A 136 -14.62 -9.17 12.05
CA ASP A 136 -13.96 -8.98 13.34
C ASP A 136 -12.58 -9.63 13.39
N ASN A 137 -12.44 -10.86 12.87
CA ASN A 137 -11.14 -11.55 12.83
C ASN A 137 -10.15 -10.81 11.93
N VAL A 138 -10.60 -10.30 10.78
CA VAL A 138 -9.76 -9.53 9.85
C VAL A 138 -9.33 -8.21 10.48
N ARG A 139 -10.26 -7.47 11.11
CA ARG A 139 -9.95 -6.22 11.82
C ARG A 139 -8.93 -6.46 12.93
N ALA A 140 -9.20 -7.43 13.82
CA ALA A 140 -8.30 -7.77 14.91
C ALA A 140 -6.90 -8.18 14.39
N TYR A 141 -6.85 -8.93 13.30
CA TYR A 141 -5.60 -9.34 12.65
C TYR A 141 -4.79 -8.14 12.13
N ILE A 142 -5.43 -7.24 11.37
CA ILE A 142 -4.77 -6.03 10.84
C ILE A 142 -4.32 -5.13 11.98
N THR A 143 -5.18 -4.85 12.96
CA THR A 143 -4.85 -3.99 14.11
C THR A 143 -3.70 -4.56 14.92
N LYS A 144 -3.68 -5.87 15.17
CA LYS A 144 -2.57 -6.52 15.87
C LYS A 144 -1.25 -6.39 15.11
N GLY A 145 -1.28 -6.59 13.79
CA GLY A 145 -0.08 -6.48 12.94
C GLY A 145 0.48 -5.06 12.84
N LEU A 146 -0.39 -4.04 12.82
CA LEU A 146 0.05 -2.64 12.78
C LEU A 146 0.65 -2.14 14.10
N ASN A 147 0.29 -2.77 15.23
CA ASN A 147 0.74 -2.35 16.58
C ASN A 147 1.85 -3.25 17.17
N SER A 148 2.30 -4.29 16.47
CA SER A 148 3.44 -5.14 16.85
C SER A 148 4.77 -4.61 16.31
#